data_AF-E1GUZ9-F1
#
_entry.id   AF-E1GUZ9-F1
#
_cell.length_a   1.000
_cell.length_b   1.000
_cell.length_c   1.000
_cell.angle_alpha   90.00
_cell.angle_beta   90.00
_cell.angle_gamma   90.00
#
_symmetry.space_group_name_H-M   'P 1'
#
loop_
_entity.id
_entity.type
_entity.pdbx_description
1 polymer ?
#
loop_
_entity_poly.entity_id
_entity_poly.type
_entity_poly.pdbx_seq_one_letter_code
_entity_poly.pdbx_strand_id
1 'polypeptide(L)'
;MSCIRHTLQLHHLPCPDIDYYYSLRAARHIYDFGYNSLDYLCDHFSISYGTHHRAGDDAEMCAQLFLQEIKDGNFANVRGMSFCYGKL
;
A
#
# COMPACT_ATOMS: atom_id res chain seq x y z
N MET A 1 0.73 9.55 2.17
CA MET A 1 1.80 9.92 3.13
C MET A 1 1.73 11.39 3.58
N SER A 2 0.55 11.95 3.84
CA SER A 2 0.43 13.34 4.33
C SER A 2 0.92 13.49 5.78
N CYS A 3 0.65 12.50 6.65
CA CYS A 3 1.08 12.54 8.05
C CYS A 3 2.61 12.64 8.18
N ILE A 4 3.36 11.81 7.43
CA ILE A 4 4.84 11.86 7.45
C ILE A 4 5.34 13.23 6.98
N ARG A 5 4.83 13.74 5.84
CA ARG A 5 5.19 15.08 5.34
C ARG A 5 4.94 16.17 6.39
N HIS A 6 3.77 16.15 7.02
CA HIS A 6 3.40 17.14 8.01
C HIS A 6 4.26 17.05 9.27
N THR A 7 4.57 15.84 9.75
CA THR A 7 5.47 15.62 10.88
C THR A 7 6.88 16.13 10.57
N LEU A 8 7.42 15.85 9.38
CA LEU A 8 8.72 16.38 8.96
C LEU A 8 8.73 17.91 8.96
N GLN A 9 7.67 18.54 8.42
CA GLN A 9 7.51 20.00 8.43
C GLN A 9 7.44 20.56 9.86
N LEU A 10 6.65 19.95 10.75
CA LEU A 10 6.51 20.36 12.14
C LEU A 10 7.85 20.33 12.89
N HIS A 11 8.69 19.36 12.58
CA HIS A 11 10.02 19.21 13.17
C HIS A 11 11.14 19.91 12.37
N HIS A 12 10.80 20.69 11.33
CA HIS A 12 11.75 21.40 10.47
C HIS A 12 12.80 20.47 9.83
N LEU A 13 12.40 19.22 9.55
CA LEU A 13 13.22 18.23 8.88
C LEU A 13 12.97 18.27 7.37
N PRO A 14 14.01 18.08 6.53
CA PRO A 14 13.83 18.00 5.09
C PRO A 14 12.97 16.78 4.72
N CYS A 15 12.08 16.96 3.75
CA CYS A 15 11.33 15.85 3.16
C CYS A 15 12.22 15.14 2.13
N PRO A 16 12.50 13.84 2.29
CA PRO A 16 13.35 13.13 1.33
C PRO A 16 12.59 12.88 0.03
N ASP A 17 13.28 13.00 -1.11
CA ASP A 17 12.74 12.59 -2.42
C ASP A 17 12.86 11.07 -2.53
N ILE A 18 11.81 10.38 -2.07
CA ILE A 18 11.69 8.93 -2.18
C ILE A 18 10.34 8.54 -2.77
N ASP A 19 10.38 7.49 -3.58
CA ASP A 19 9.19 6.84 -4.09
C ASP A 19 8.66 5.83 -3.06
N TYR A 20 7.34 5.71 -2.96
CA TYR A 20 6.68 4.68 -2.18
C TYR A 20 5.66 3.92 -3.02
N TYR A 21 5.49 2.65 -2.70
CA TYR A 21 4.43 1.81 -3.24
C TYR A 21 3.09 2.10 -2.57
N TYR A 22 2.02 2.26 -3.34
CA TYR A 22 0.69 2.48 -2.80
C TYR A 22 -0.28 1.34 -3.17
N SER A 23 -0.45 0.39 -2.26
CA SER A 23 -1.31 -0.80 -2.41
C SER A 23 -2.71 -0.43 -2.90
N LEU A 24 -3.38 0.56 -2.31
CA LEU A 24 -4.71 0.96 -2.78
C LEU A 24 -4.76 1.37 -4.28
N ARG A 25 -3.71 2.02 -4.80
CA ARG A 25 -3.65 2.35 -6.24
C ARG A 25 -3.39 1.10 -7.07
N ALA A 26 -2.60 0.16 -6.55
CA ALA A 26 -2.36 -1.10 -7.22
C ALA A 26 -3.63 -1.96 -7.27
N ALA A 27 -4.29 -2.17 -6.14
CA ALA A 27 -5.56 -2.88 -6.06
C ALA A 27 -6.62 -2.34 -7.03
N ARG A 28 -6.81 -1.02 -7.08
CA ARG A 28 -7.75 -0.36 -8.01
C ARG A 28 -7.40 -0.54 -9.49
N HIS A 29 -6.17 -0.91 -9.80
CA HIS A 29 -5.72 -1.15 -11.17
C HIS A 29 -5.77 -2.62 -11.55
N ILE A 30 -5.44 -3.51 -10.61
CA ILE A 30 -5.34 -4.95 -10.82
C ILE A 30 -6.72 -5.63 -10.68
N TYR A 31 -7.56 -5.14 -9.78
CA TYR A 31 -8.79 -5.82 -9.36
C TYR A 31 -10.05 -5.03 -9.71
N ASP A 32 -11.09 -5.74 -10.17
CA ASP A 32 -12.42 -5.20 -10.48
C ASP A 32 -13.50 -5.76 -9.52
N PHE A 33 -13.20 -5.75 -8.21
CA PHE A 33 -14.11 -6.29 -7.18
C PHE A 33 -15.19 -5.29 -6.72
N GLY A 34 -15.26 -4.10 -7.31
CA GLY A 34 -16.15 -3.00 -6.89
C GLY A 34 -15.77 -2.33 -5.56
N TYR A 35 -15.03 -3.01 -4.69
CA TYR A 35 -14.50 -2.51 -3.42
C TYR A 35 -13.02 -2.87 -3.26
N ASN A 36 -12.24 -1.95 -2.68
CA ASN A 36 -10.78 -2.09 -2.51
C ASN A 36 -10.33 -1.62 -1.11
N SER A 37 -11.19 -1.75 -0.08
CA SER A 37 -10.76 -1.49 1.29
C SER A 37 -9.80 -2.58 1.75
N LEU A 38 -8.92 -2.23 2.68
CA LEU A 38 -7.81 -3.11 3.08
C LEU A 38 -8.31 -4.41 3.71
N ASP A 39 -9.27 -4.31 4.63
CA ASP A 39 -9.98 -5.43 5.26
C ASP A 39 -10.66 -6.34 4.22
N TYR A 40 -11.43 -5.74 3.30
CA TYR A 40 -12.12 -6.48 2.25
C TYR A 40 -11.15 -7.28 1.37
N LEU A 41 -10.04 -6.66 0.95
CA LEU A 41 -9.04 -7.34 0.12
C LEU A 41 -8.34 -8.44 0.91
N CYS A 42 -8.00 -8.21 2.19
CA CYS A 42 -7.42 -9.23 3.03
C CYS A 42 -8.36 -10.43 3.21
N ASP A 43 -9.65 -10.19 3.49
CA ASP A 43 -10.66 -11.24 3.58
C ASP A 43 -10.79 -12.02 2.26
N HIS A 44 -10.86 -11.29 1.13
CA HIS A 44 -10.98 -11.88 -0.21
C HIS A 44 -9.80 -12.81 -0.55
N PHE A 45 -8.59 -12.39 -0.21
CA PHE A 45 -7.37 -13.17 -0.45
C PHE A 45 -7.04 -14.15 0.68
N SER A 46 -7.90 -14.28 1.70
CA SER A 46 -7.66 -15.12 2.88
C SER A 46 -6.34 -14.78 3.59
N ILE A 47 -5.98 -13.49 3.61
CA ILE A 47 -4.84 -12.95 4.34
C ILE A 47 -5.29 -12.76 5.81
N SER A 48 -4.63 -13.46 6.74
CA SER A 48 -4.89 -13.30 8.16
C SER A 48 -4.33 -11.98 8.69
N TYR A 49 -5.10 -11.25 9.50
CA TYR A 49 -4.65 -10.00 10.12
C TYR A 49 -5.12 -9.85 11.56
N GLY A 50 -4.44 -8.95 12.28
CA GLY A 50 -4.75 -8.59 13.66
C GLY A 50 -5.97 -7.64 13.75
N THR A 51 -5.82 -6.56 14.50
CA THR A 51 -6.88 -5.56 14.69
C THR A 51 -6.78 -4.49 13.60
N HIS A 52 -7.74 -4.47 12.66
CA HIS A 52 -7.81 -3.39 11.65
C HIS A 52 -7.91 -2.02 12.34
N HIS A 53 -7.20 -1.02 11.80
CA HIS A 53 -6.94 0.30 12.40
C HIS A 53 -5.89 0.36 13.50
N ARG A 54 -5.29 -0.77 13.91
CA ARG A 54 -4.00 -0.74 14.60
C ARG A 54 -2.91 -0.53 13.54
N ALA A 55 -2.22 0.60 13.59
CA ALA A 55 -1.27 1.00 12.54
C ALA A 55 -0.21 -0.07 12.20
N GLY A 56 0.24 -0.86 13.18
CA GLY A 56 1.17 -1.97 12.95
C GLY A 56 0.55 -3.14 12.18
N ASP A 57 -0.70 -3.49 12.48
CA ASP A 57 -1.41 -4.57 11.79
C ASP A 57 -1.77 -4.14 10.36
N ASP A 58 -2.22 -2.90 10.18
CA ASP A 58 -2.49 -2.35 8.85
C ASP A 58 -1.21 -2.31 7.99
N ALA A 59 -0.04 -2.08 8.60
CA ALA A 59 1.24 -2.14 7.90
C ALA A 59 1.59 -3.56 7.44
N GLU A 60 1.35 -4.57 8.28
CA GLU A 60 1.53 -5.99 7.92
C GLU A 60 0.55 -6.41 6.81
N MET A 61 -0.73 -6.05 6.94
CA MET A 61 -1.75 -6.27 5.91
C MET A 61 -1.33 -5.66 4.57
N CYS A 62 -0.86 -4.41 4.56
CA CYS A 62 -0.37 -3.77 3.34
C CYS A 62 0.83 -4.49 2.73
N ALA A 63 1.75 -5.00 3.56
CA ALA A 63 2.91 -5.75 3.09
C ALA A 63 2.54 -7.10 2.48
N GLN A 64 1.60 -7.83 3.10
CA GLN A 64 1.07 -9.09 2.57
C GLN A 64 0.30 -8.85 1.26
N LEU A 65 -0.54 -7.81 1.22
CA LEU A 65 -1.29 -7.43 0.02
C LEU A 65 -0.35 -7.04 -1.13
N PHE A 66 0.75 -6.33 -0.86
CA PHE A 66 1.77 -6.03 -1.87
C PHE A 66 2.34 -7.28 -2.55
N LEU A 67 2.64 -8.33 -1.77
CA LEU A 67 3.14 -9.60 -2.31
C LEU A 67 2.08 -10.28 -3.20
N GLN A 68 0.82 -10.22 -2.78
CA GLN A 68 -0.31 -10.74 -3.55
C GLN A 68 -0.51 -9.96 -4.86
N GLU A 69 -0.42 -8.63 -4.82
CA GLU A 69 -0.55 -7.75 -5.99
C GLU A 69 0.57 -7.97 -7.02
N ILE A 70 1.82 -8.20 -6.57
CA ILE A 70 2.93 -8.57 -7.47
C ILE A 70 2.62 -9.90 -8.18
N LYS A 71 2.15 -10.88 -7.42
CA LYS A 71 1.83 -12.22 -7.91
C LYS A 71 0.70 -12.17 -8.95
N ASP A 72 -0.38 -11.46 -8.65
CA ASP A 72 -1.57 -11.41 -9.49
C ASP A 72 -1.38 -10.54 -10.74
N GLY A 73 -0.66 -9.42 -10.60
CA GLY A 73 -0.35 -8.55 -11.72
C GLY A 73 0.68 -9.12 -12.71
N ASN A 74 1.23 -10.31 -12.42
CA ASN A 74 2.25 -10.99 -13.22
C ASN A 74 3.45 -10.07 -13.54
N PHE A 75 3.83 -9.21 -12.59
CA PHE A 75 4.91 -8.25 -12.78
C PHE A 75 6.26 -8.94 -12.54
N ALA A 76 7.14 -8.92 -13.53
CA ALA A 76 8.48 -9.49 -13.41
C ALA A 76 9.35 -8.80 -12.34
N ASN A 77 9.05 -7.52 -12.04
CA ASN A 77 9.68 -6.77 -10.95
C ASN A 77 8.81 -5.54 -10.61
N VAL A 78 9.13 -4.93 -9.46
CA VAL A 78 8.38 -3.78 -8.94
C VAL A 78 8.34 -2.62 -9.92
N ARG A 79 9.35 -2.42 -10.79
CA ARG A 79 9.41 -1.29 -11.75
C ARG A 79 8.27 -1.33 -12.78
N GLY A 80 7.70 -2.51 -13.04
CA GLY A 80 6.51 -2.66 -13.88
C GLY A 80 5.23 -2.07 -13.26
N MET A 81 5.27 -1.72 -11.97
CA MET A 81 4.15 -1.18 -11.21
C MET A 81 4.21 0.35 -11.08
N SER A 82 4.68 1.06 -12.11
CA SER A 82 4.88 2.51 -12.05
C SER A 82 3.60 3.32 -11.79
N PHE A 83 2.44 2.76 -12.12
CA PHE A 83 1.13 3.39 -11.94
C PHE A 83 0.69 3.54 -10.48
N CYS A 84 1.29 2.78 -9.55
CA CYS A 84 0.94 2.80 -8.13
C CYS A 84 1.99 3.49 -7.24
N TYR A 85 3.02 4.11 -7.82
CA TYR A 85 3.97 4.91 -7.05
C TYR A 85 3.38 6.24 -6.59
N GLY A 86 3.85 6.70 -5.43
CA GLY A 86 3.70 8.06 -4.94
C GLY A 86 5.04 8.63 -4.50
N LYS A 87 5.12 9.95 -4.43
CA LYS A 87 6.28 10.67 -3.90
C LYS A 87 6.01 11.09 -2.46
N LEU A 88 7.01 10.89 -1.60
CA LEU A 88 6.99 11.45 -0.23
C LEU A 88 7.28 12.94 -0.25
#